data_AF-A0A7Z0LEJ5-F1
#
_entry.id   AF-A0A7Z0LEJ5-F1
#
_cell.length_a   1.000
_cell.length_b   1.000
_cell.length_c   1.000
_cell.angle_alpha   90.00
_cell.angle_beta   90.00
_cell.angle_gamma   90.00
#
_symmetry.space_group_name_H-M   'P 1'
#
loop_
_entity.id
_entity.type
_entity.pdbx_description
1 polymer ?
#
loop_
_entity_poly.entity_id
_entity_poly.type
_entity_poly.pdbx_seq_one_letter_code
_entity_poly.pdbx_strand_id
1 'polypeptide(L)'
;TNSKKIASICKTGYQIVYQTSLSLAHYVKKLPPSPLPRVLAIDEFKATKDCEGSMAFIAMDWESGQIHTILDDRRSHKLLEFFNGYSYEERCKVEFVVMDMNAAYDSMVKKAFPEAQIVIDRFHIVQHLTNAFKTVRIQEMNKLNRYSGEEAKKYRRIKR
;
A
#
# COMPACT_ATOMS: atom_id res chain seq x y z
N THR A 1 -15.26 19.53 -2.86
CA THR A 1 -15.22 18.28 -2.08
C THR A 1 -16.38 17.38 -2.50
N ASN A 2 -16.14 16.06 -2.59
CA ASN A 2 -17.09 15.06 -3.08
C ASN A 2 -18.53 15.22 -2.53
N SER A 3 -18.68 15.63 -1.27
CA SER A 3 -19.99 15.81 -0.63
C SER A 3 -20.88 16.87 -1.29
N LYS A 4 -20.31 17.96 -1.85
CA LYS A 4 -21.10 18.95 -2.61
C LYS A 4 -21.64 18.38 -3.93
N LYS A 5 -20.84 17.51 -4.57
CA LYS A 5 -21.23 16.81 -5.80
C LYS A 5 -22.32 15.77 -5.52
N ILE A 6 -22.17 15.00 -4.44
CA ILE A 6 -23.20 14.05 -3.97
C ILE A 6 -24.50 14.78 -3.62
N ALA A 7 -24.43 15.91 -2.89
CA ALA A 7 -25.60 16.71 -2.55
C ALA A 7 -26.36 17.18 -3.80
N SER A 8 -25.64 17.61 -4.83
CA SER A 8 -26.23 17.99 -6.13
C SER A 8 -26.89 16.81 -6.85
N ILE A 9 -26.24 15.64 -6.90
CA ILE A 9 -26.79 14.42 -7.53
C ILE A 9 -28.05 13.94 -6.79
N CYS A 10 -27.99 13.90 -5.46
CA CYS A 10 -29.07 13.43 -4.61
C CYS A 10 -30.15 14.50 -4.36
N LYS A 11 -30.03 15.69 -4.96
CA LYS A 11 -30.95 16.83 -4.78
C LYS A 11 -31.24 17.14 -3.30
N THR A 12 -30.20 17.14 -2.47
CA THR A 12 -30.30 17.34 -1.02
C THR A 12 -29.33 18.40 -0.53
N GLY A 13 -29.48 18.84 0.72
CA GLY A 13 -28.59 19.81 1.34
C GLY A 13 -27.19 19.23 1.60
N TYR A 14 -26.15 20.02 1.35
CA TYR A 14 -24.76 19.65 1.67
C TYR A 14 -24.61 19.17 3.13
N GLN A 15 -25.25 19.87 4.06
CA GLN A 15 -25.17 19.56 5.48
C GLN A 15 -25.73 18.17 5.79
N ILE A 16 -26.79 17.74 5.09
CA ILE A 16 -27.38 16.41 5.25
C ILE A 16 -26.36 15.35 4.81
N VAL A 17 -25.79 15.48 3.61
CA VAL A 17 -24.76 14.54 3.12
C VAL A 17 -23.58 14.46 4.07
N TYR A 18 -23.13 15.59 4.59
CA TYR A 18 -21.98 15.66 5.50
C TYR A 18 -22.27 14.91 6.82
N GLN A 19 -23.39 15.20 7.47
CA GLN A 19 -23.77 14.55 8.73
C GLN A 19 -24.05 13.06 8.55
N THR A 20 -24.71 12.67 7.46
CA THR A 20 -24.93 11.25 7.12
C THR A 20 -23.61 10.53 6.88
N SER A 21 -22.66 11.15 6.16
CA SER A 21 -21.32 10.57 5.95
C SER A 21 -20.56 10.37 7.27
N LEU A 22 -20.59 11.35 8.18
CA LEU A 22 -19.97 11.22 9.50
C LEU A 22 -20.62 10.12 10.34
N SER A 23 -21.94 10.04 10.32
CA SER A 23 -22.71 9.02 11.05
C SER A 23 -22.42 7.62 10.50
N LEU A 24 -22.36 7.48 9.18
CA LEU A 24 -22.01 6.22 8.51
C LEU A 24 -20.57 5.82 8.83
N ALA A 25 -19.62 6.74 8.81
CA ALA A 25 -18.23 6.46 9.19
C ALA A 25 -18.13 5.94 10.64
N HIS A 26 -18.88 6.55 11.57
CA HIS A 26 -18.96 6.09 12.95
C HIS A 26 -19.59 4.70 13.08
N TYR A 27 -20.64 4.42 12.31
CA TYR A 27 -21.29 3.12 12.28
C TYR A 27 -20.36 2.03 11.72
N VAL A 28 -19.71 2.29 10.59
CA VAL A 28 -18.76 1.36 9.95
C VAL A 28 -17.60 1.03 10.90
N LYS A 29 -17.05 2.02 11.62
CA LYS A 29 -16.00 1.79 12.63
C LYS A 29 -16.42 0.87 13.79
N LYS A 30 -17.72 0.72 14.04
CA LYS A 30 -18.26 -0.14 15.11
C LYS A 30 -18.63 -1.54 14.62
N LEU A 31 -18.63 -1.78 13.31
CA LEU A 31 -18.88 -3.10 12.79
C LEU A 31 -17.73 -4.03 13.16
N PRO A 32 -18.00 -5.30 13.49
CA PRO A 32 -16.94 -6.28 13.68
C PRO A 32 -16.14 -6.39 12.38
N PRO A 33 -14.81 -6.56 12.46
CA PRO A 33 -14.01 -6.78 11.28
C PRO A 33 -14.46 -8.04 10.54
N SER A 34 -14.38 -8.02 9.21
CA SER A 34 -14.55 -9.22 8.41
C SER A 34 -13.53 -10.29 8.80
N PRO A 35 -13.82 -11.59 8.62
CA PRO A 35 -12.84 -12.65 8.77
C PRO A 35 -11.57 -12.38 7.96
N LEU A 36 -10.42 -12.86 8.45
CA LEU A 36 -9.16 -12.70 7.74
C LEU A 36 -9.12 -13.64 6.52
N PRO A 37 -8.66 -13.17 5.34
CA PRO A 37 -8.53 -14.02 4.17
C PRO A 37 -7.36 -14.99 4.31
N ARG A 38 -7.42 -16.10 3.57
CA ARG A 38 -6.34 -17.09 3.50
C ARG A 38 -5.06 -16.50 2.90
N VAL A 39 -5.20 -15.66 1.87
CA VAL A 39 -4.10 -14.95 1.23
C VAL A 39 -4.31 -13.44 1.39
N LEU A 40 -3.48 -12.83 2.23
CA LEU A 40 -3.56 -11.40 2.52
C LEU A 40 -2.46 -10.67 1.75
N ALA A 41 -2.83 -9.73 0.88
CA ALA A 41 -1.87 -8.81 0.27
C ALA A 41 -1.86 -7.48 1.02
N ILE A 42 -0.67 -7.00 1.36
CA ILE A 42 -0.47 -5.75 2.10
C ILE A 42 0.46 -4.80 1.35
N ASP A 43 0.13 -3.51 1.36
CA ASP A 43 0.95 -2.47 0.74
C ASP A 43 0.71 -1.10 1.43
N GLU A 44 1.45 -0.08 1.02
CA GLU A 44 1.29 1.30 1.43
C GLU A 44 0.95 2.20 0.24
N PHE A 45 0.02 3.14 0.41
CA PHE A 45 -0.31 4.13 -0.62
C PHE A 45 -0.32 5.55 -0.07
N LYS A 46 -0.06 6.53 -0.93
CA LYS A 46 -0.14 7.95 -0.55
C LYS A 46 -1.59 8.34 -0.35
N ALA A 47 -1.96 8.56 0.90
CA ALA A 47 -3.29 9.01 1.25
C ALA A 47 -3.43 10.54 1.10
N THR A 48 -4.66 11.04 1.19
CA THR A 48 -4.95 12.47 1.07
C THR A 48 -4.32 13.27 2.21
N LYS A 49 -4.26 14.61 2.07
CA LYS A 49 -3.57 15.53 3.00
C LYS A 49 -3.95 15.43 4.48
N ASP A 50 -5.04 14.72 4.79
CA ASP A 50 -5.62 14.58 6.12
C ASP A 50 -5.10 13.36 6.91
N CYS A 51 -4.20 12.54 6.33
CA CYS A 51 -3.64 11.35 6.98
C CYS A 51 -2.28 11.67 7.64
N GLU A 52 -2.11 11.26 8.90
CA GLU A 52 -0.84 11.40 9.63
C GLU A 52 0.31 10.70 8.87
N GLY A 53 1.30 11.46 8.39
CA GLY A 53 2.48 10.90 7.72
C GLY A 53 2.34 10.67 6.20
N SER A 54 1.26 11.13 5.55
CA SER A 54 1.07 11.12 4.09
C SER A 54 0.99 9.74 3.40
N MET A 55 0.99 8.65 4.17
CA MET A 55 0.90 7.29 3.64
C MET A 55 0.01 6.42 4.54
N ALA A 56 -0.93 5.71 3.92
CA ALA A 56 -1.83 4.78 4.58
C ALA A 56 -1.47 3.34 4.21
N PHE A 57 -1.82 2.43 5.09
CA PHE A 57 -1.73 1.00 4.89
C PHE A 57 -3.01 0.48 4.23
N ILE A 58 -2.85 -0.45 3.29
CA ILE A 58 -3.96 -1.19 2.69
C ILE A 58 -3.71 -2.68 2.84
N ALA A 59 -4.75 -3.42 3.18
CA ALA A 59 -4.78 -4.86 3.11
C ALA A 59 -5.96 -5.32 2.27
N MET A 60 -5.73 -6.32 1.43
CA MET A 60 -6.74 -6.91 0.56
C MET A 60 -6.66 -8.42 0.60
N ASP A 61 -7.80 -9.05 0.36
CA ASP A 61 -7.84 -10.46 0.00
C ASP A 61 -7.31 -10.59 -1.43
N TRP A 62 -6.20 -11.30 -1.56
CA TRP A 62 -5.55 -11.51 -2.84
C TRP A 62 -6.40 -12.37 -3.79
N GLU A 63 -7.20 -13.30 -3.26
CA GLU A 63 -7.97 -14.24 -4.08
C GLU A 63 -9.22 -13.57 -4.66
N SER A 64 -9.95 -12.82 -3.83
CA SER A 64 -11.15 -12.11 -4.29
C SER A 64 -10.88 -10.73 -4.90
N GLY A 65 -9.70 -10.15 -4.64
CA GLY A 65 -9.36 -8.79 -5.03
C GLY A 65 -10.09 -7.71 -4.20
N GLN A 66 -10.79 -8.10 -3.14
CA GLN A 66 -11.53 -7.17 -2.30
C GLN A 66 -10.64 -6.54 -1.23
N ILE A 67 -10.84 -5.25 -0.99
CA ILE A 67 -10.17 -4.54 0.11
C ILE A 67 -10.70 -5.10 1.42
N HIS A 68 -9.80 -5.61 2.25
CA HIS A 68 -10.09 -6.06 3.60
C HIS A 68 -10.12 -4.89 4.56
N THR A 69 -9.08 -4.04 4.54
CA THR A 69 -9.03 -2.85 5.38
C THR A 69 -8.09 -1.78 4.83
N ILE A 70 -8.30 -0.54 5.29
CA ILE A 70 -7.42 0.61 5.06
C ILE A 70 -7.19 1.25 6.43
N LEU A 71 -5.92 1.49 6.77
CA LEU A 71 -5.52 2.12 8.02
C LEU A 71 -4.70 3.37 7.72
N ASP A 72 -5.02 4.48 8.37
CA ASP A 72 -4.33 5.76 8.17
C ASP A 72 -2.87 5.74 8.65
N ASP A 73 -2.49 4.74 9.46
CA ASP A 73 -1.14 4.58 9.99
C ASP A 73 -0.51 3.28 9.47
N ARG A 74 0.72 3.37 9.00
CA ARG A 74 1.52 2.26 8.46
C ARG A 74 2.57 1.72 9.44
N ARG A 75 2.76 2.37 10.60
CA ARG A 75 3.80 1.97 11.56
C ARG A 75 3.50 0.59 12.11
N SER A 76 4.52 -0.29 12.10
CA SER A 76 4.38 -1.71 12.46
C SER A 76 3.67 -1.97 13.79
N HIS A 77 3.87 -1.13 14.81
CA HIS A 77 3.22 -1.29 16.11
C HIS A 77 1.70 -1.04 16.06
N LYS A 78 1.23 -0.09 15.24
CA LYS A 78 -0.20 0.18 15.04
C LYS A 78 -0.88 -0.90 14.22
N LEU A 79 -0.20 -1.40 13.20
CA LEU A 79 -0.69 -2.53 12.41
C LEU A 79 -0.80 -3.78 13.28
N LEU A 80 0.20 -4.04 14.12
CA LEU A 80 0.16 -5.17 15.06
C LEU A 80 -0.95 -5.01 16.10
N GLU A 81 -1.16 -3.81 16.65
CA GLU A 81 -2.27 -3.49 17.56
C GLU A 81 -3.62 -3.81 16.89
N PHE A 82 -3.81 -3.40 15.63
CA PHE A 82 -5.01 -3.69 14.85
C PHE A 82 -5.22 -5.20 14.65
N PHE A 83 -4.20 -5.91 14.16
CA PHE A 83 -4.33 -7.34 13.89
C PHE A 83 -4.48 -8.17 15.18
N ASN A 84 -3.93 -7.73 16.31
CA ASN A 84 -4.15 -8.37 17.61
C ASN A 84 -5.60 -8.25 18.12
N GLY A 85 -6.44 -7.44 17.49
CA GLY A 85 -7.88 -7.44 17.72
C GLY A 85 -8.59 -8.70 17.21
N TYR A 86 -7.96 -9.46 16.30
CA TYR A 86 -8.45 -10.77 15.85
C TYR A 86 -7.99 -11.86 16.82
N SER A 87 -8.81 -12.90 16.97
CA SER A 87 -8.43 -14.07 17.77
C SER A 87 -7.16 -14.72 17.20
N TYR A 88 -6.44 -15.44 18.05
CA TYR A 88 -5.23 -16.14 17.60
C TYR A 88 -5.56 -17.17 16.51
N GLU A 89 -6.67 -17.90 16.67
CA GLU A 89 -7.14 -18.90 15.71
C GLU A 89 -7.44 -18.28 14.35
N GLU A 90 -8.05 -17.09 14.33
CA GLU A 90 -8.35 -16.38 13.08
C GLU A 90 -7.06 -15.94 12.37
N ARG A 91 -6.06 -15.48 13.13
CA ARG A 91 -4.75 -15.09 12.59
C ARG A 91 -3.96 -16.28 12.04
N CYS A 92 -4.16 -17.48 12.59
CA CYS A 92 -3.53 -18.70 12.09
C CYS A 92 -4.16 -19.21 10.78
N LYS A 93 -5.34 -18.71 10.38
CA LYS A 93 -5.96 -19.06 9.09
C LYS A 93 -5.33 -18.34 7.89
N VAL A 94 -4.56 -17.28 8.15
CA VAL A 94 -3.79 -16.60 7.10
C VAL A 94 -2.59 -17.48 6.77
N GLU A 95 -2.60 -18.07 5.58
CA GLU A 95 -1.54 -18.97 5.11
C GLU A 95 -0.44 -18.21 4.37
N PHE A 96 -0.78 -17.13 3.70
CA PHE A 96 0.14 -16.36 2.87
C PHE A 96 -0.04 -14.86 3.08
N VAL A 97 1.07 -14.15 3.23
CA VAL A 97 1.11 -12.68 3.22
C VAL A 97 1.96 -12.21 2.05
N VAL A 98 1.32 -11.54 1.09
CA VAL A 98 2.00 -10.91 -0.05
C VAL A 98 2.38 -9.49 0.34
N MET A 99 3.67 -9.16 0.27
CA MET A 99 4.18 -7.85 0.68
C MET A 99 5.44 -7.43 -0.10
N ASP A 100 5.79 -6.14 -0.02
CA ASP A 100 7.10 -5.64 -0.47
C ASP A 100 8.25 -6.12 0.45
N MET A 101 9.49 -6.00 -0.01
CA MET A 101 10.74 -6.37 0.70
C MET A 101 11.12 -5.42 1.86
N ASN A 102 10.14 -4.71 2.45
CA ASN A 102 10.39 -3.82 3.58
C ASN A 102 10.61 -4.64 4.87
N ALA A 103 11.84 -4.63 5.38
CA ALA A 103 12.23 -5.35 6.59
C ALA A 103 11.42 -4.97 7.85
N ALA A 104 10.86 -3.77 7.92
CA ALA A 104 10.00 -3.36 9.04
C ALA A 104 8.70 -4.17 9.12
N TYR A 105 8.23 -4.67 7.98
CA TYR A 105 7.02 -5.51 7.89
C TYR A 105 7.31 -6.98 8.21
N ASP A 106 8.49 -7.51 7.87
CA ASP A 106 8.82 -8.92 8.10
C ASP A 106 8.60 -9.33 9.57
N SER A 107 9.16 -8.54 10.50
CA SER A 107 9.00 -8.80 11.94
C SER A 107 7.56 -8.61 12.45
N MET A 108 6.78 -7.74 11.80
CA MET A 108 5.40 -7.46 12.16
C MET A 108 4.48 -8.58 11.70
N VAL A 109 4.63 -9.00 10.44
CA VAL A 109 3.85 -10.08 9.82
C VAL A 109 4.05 -11.38 10.59
N LYS A 110 5.28 -11.75 10.95
CA LYS A 110 5.56 -12.96 11.75
C LYS A 110 4.90 -12.94 13.14
N LYS A 111 4.68 -11.75 13.73
CA LYS A 111 4.00 -11.61 15.02
C LYS A 111 2.47 -11.61 14.87
N ALA A 112 1.98 -10.96 13.81
CA ALA A 112 0.56 -10.86 13.52
C ALA A 112 0.00 -12.20 13.03
N PHE A 113 0.70 -12.88 12.12
CA PHE A 113 0.27 -14.09 11.43
C PHE A 113 1.34 -15.18 11.56
N PRO A 114 1.31 -15.97 12.65
CA PRO A 114 2.40 -16.89 12.99
C PRO A 114 2.57 -18.04 11.99
N GLU A 115 1.50 -18.49 11.35
CA GLU A 115 1.50 -19.60 10.39
C GLU A 115 1.67 -19.13 8.93
N ALA A 116 1.73 -17.81 8.69
CA ALA A 116 1.75 -17.28 7.34
C ALA A 116 3.15 -17.34 6.71
N GLN A 117 3.20 -17.77 5.44
CA GLN A 117 4.37 -17.66 4.60
C GLN A 117 4.42 -16.29 3.91
N ILE A 118 5.58 -15.64 3.96
CA ILE A 118 5.79 -14.36 3.29
C ILE A 118 6.10 -14.59 1.81
N VAL A 119 5.31 -13.98 0.95
CA VAL A 119 5.49 -13.97 -0.51
C VAL A 119 5.87 -12.56 -0.93
N ILE A 120 6.97 -12.41 -1.64
CA ILE A 120 7.41 -11.10 -2.14
C ILE A 120 6.60 -10.72 -3.38
N ASP A 121 6.06 -9.50 -3.38
CA ASP A 121 5.35 -8.97 -4.53
C ASP A 121 6.29 -8.80 -5.74
N ARG A 122 5.93 -9.46 -6.84
CA ARG A 122 6.65 -9.42 -8.12
C ARG A 122 6.71 -8.01 -8.70
N PHE A 123 5.70 -7.16 -8.49
CA PHE A 123 5.72 -5.79 -8.99
C PHE A 123 6.90 -5.02 -8.40
N HIS A 124 7.08 -5.11 -7.09
CA HIS A 124 8.19 -4.48 -6.38
C HIS A 124 9.54 -5.06 -6.83
N ILE A 125 9.67 -6.38 -7.01
CA ILE A 125 10.89 -6.98 -7.57
C ILE A 125 11.27 -6.35 -8.92
N VAL A 126 10.32 -6.28 -9.84
CA VAL A 126 10.54 -5.70 -11.18
C VAL A 126 10.88 -4.20 -11.07
N GLN A 127 10.20 -3.47 -10.20
CA GLN A 127 10.46 -2.06 -9.95
C GLN A 127 11.87 -1.82 -9.39
N HIS A 128 12.30 -2.60 -8.41
CA HIS A 128 13.64 -2.51 -7.82
C HIS A 128 14.73 -2.84 -8.84
N LEU A 129 14.57 -3.91 -9.62
CA LEU A 129 15.50 -4.25 -10.69
C LEU A 129 15.60 -3.14 -11.73
N THR A 130 14.45 -2.61 -12.18
CA THR A 130 14.40 -1.52 -13.16
C THR A 130 15.11 -0.26 -12.64
N ASN A 131 14.92 0.08 -11.37
CA ASN A 131 15.59 1.21 -10.73
C ASN A 131 17.10 0.99 -10.59
N ALA A 132 17.54 -0.22 -10.27
CA ALA A 132 18.96 -0.58 -10.22
C ALA A 132 19.63 -0.40 -11.59
N PHE A 133 19.04 -0.96 -12.66
CA PHE A 133 19.53 -0.77 -14.02
C PHE A 133 19.54 0.71 -14.43
N LYS A 134 18.48 1.46 -14.11
CA LYS A 134 18.42 2.89 -14.38
C LYS A 134 19.54 3.66 -13.69
N THR A 135 19.89 3.26 -12.45
CA THR A 135 20.95 3.90 -11.66
C THR A 135 22.31 3.68 -12.30
N VAL A 136 22.65 2.42 -12.63
CA VAL A 136 23.89 2.08 -13.33
C VAL A 136 23.97 2.80 -14.67
N ARG A 137 22.87 2.80 -15.44
CA ARG A 137 22.78 3.50 -16.73
C ARG A 137 23.09 5.00 -16.58
N ILE A 138 22.52 5.67 -15.59
CA ILE A 138 22.77 7.11 -15.33
C ILE A 138 24.22 7.33 -14.90
N GLN A 139 24.78 6.47 -14.05
CA GLN A 139 26.18 6.56 -13.63
C GLN A 139 27.14 6.45 -14.82
N GLU A 140 26.94 5.47 -15.70
CA GLU A 140 27.75 5.31 -16.91
C GLU A 140 27.56 6.49 -17.88
N MET A 141 26.34 6.99 -18.03
CA MET A 141 26.07 8.18 -18.86
C MET A 141 26.79 9.44 -18.35
N ASN A 142 26.91 9.62 -17.03
CA ASN A 142 27.56 10.78 -16.44
C ASN A 142 29.09 10.76 -16.56
N LYS A 143 29.70 9.60 -16.83
CA LYS A 143 31.14 9.47 -17.10
C LYS A 143 31.52 9.90 -18.53
N LEU A 144 30.56 9.96 -19.46
CA LEU A 144 30.81 10.22 -20.88
C LEU A 144 30.70 11.71 -21.22
N ASN A 145 31.60 12.21 -22.07
CA ASN A 145 31.48 13.56 -22.60
C ASN A 145 30.37 13.64 -23.67
N ARG A 146 29.37 14.48 -23.43
CA ARG A 146 28.17 14.64 -24.28
C ARG A 146 28.45 15.39 -25.59
N TYR A 147 29.59 16.05 -25.71
CA TYR A 147 29.94 16.95 -26.81
C TYR A 147 31.08 16.40 -27.70
N SER A 148 31.67 15.24 -27.34
CA SER A 148 32.88 14.70 -27.96
C SER A 148 32.60 13.43 -28.77
N GLY A 149 32.78 13.50 -30.10
CA GLY A 149 33.01 12.37 -31.01
C GLY A 149 32.32 11.04 -30.67
N GLU A 150 33.13 10.02 -30.37
CA GLU A 150 32.68 8.66 -30.06
C GLU A 150 31.94 8.54 -28.72
N GLU A 151 32.32 9.32 -27.71
CA GLU A 151 31.69 9.30 -26.39
C GLU A 151 30.25 9.83 -26.46
N ALA A 152 30.01 10.87 -27.26
CA ALA A 152 28.68 11.39 -27.52
C ALA A 152 27.79 10.35 -28.25
N LYS A 153 28.38 9.52 -29.13
CA LYS A 153 27.66 8.39 -29.77
C LYS A 153 27.31 7.31 -28.74
N LYS A 154 28.24 6.95 -27.85
CA LYS A 154 28.00 5.98 -26.75
C LYS A 154 26.92 6.48 -25.79
N TYR A 155 26.97 7.76 -25.40
CA TYR A 155 25.96 8.40 -24.55
C TYR A 155 24.55 8.26 -25.15
N ARG A 156 24.38 8.55 -26.45
CA ARG A 156 23.07 8.44 -27.13
C ARG A 156 22.52 7.01 -27.17
N ARG A 157 23.39 5.99 -27.26
CA ARG A 157 22.97 4.58 -27.25
C ARG A 157 22.41 4.17 -25.89
N ILE A 158 23.07 4.61 -24.82
CA ILE A 158 22.74 4.23 -23.44
C ILE A 158 21.60 5.11 -22.86
N LYS A 159 21.33 6.28 -23.46
CA LYS A 159 20.24 7.19 -23.06
C LYS A 159 18.83 6.63 -23.27
N ARG A 160 18.66 5.63 -24.14
CA ARG A 160 17.34 5.03 -24.41
C ARG A 160 16.81 4.27 -23.20
#